data_AF-M6CZU0-F1
#
_entry.id   AF-M6CZU0-F1
#
_cell.length_a   1.000
_cell.length_b   1.000
_cell.length_c   1.000
_cell.angle_alpha   90.00
_cell.angle_beta   90.00
_cell.angle_gamma   90.00
#
_symmetry.space_group_name_H-M   'P 1'
#
loop_
_entity.id
_entity.type
_entity.pdbx_description
1 polymer ?
#
loop_
_entity_poly.entity_id
_entity_poly.type
_entity_poly.pdbx_seq_one_letter_code
_entity_poly.pdbx_strand_id
1 'polypeptide(L)'
;MIKAFLHPVFFAGLVSFGIALLGYRWVLGNGLKLSLAYPLFTSAGFIIVLVASAIFFKEELNWTQWTGIGLILAGVWLTSAEMFA
;
A
#
# COMPACT_ATOMS: atom_id res chain seq x y z
N MET A 1 -22.90 15.57 -0.84
CA MET A 1 -21.56 15.68 -1.45
C MET A 1 -20.63 16.62 -0.72
N ILE A 2 -20.94 17.92 -0.56
CA ILE A 2 -20.01 18.92 0.01
C ILE A 2 -19.61 18.61 1.47
N LYS A 3 -20.52 18.10 2.31
CA LYS A 3 -20.22 17.74 3.71
C LYS A 3 -19.20 16.60 3.86
N ALA A 4 -19.03 15.73 2.86
CA ALA A 4 -18.04 14.66 2.91
C ALA A 4 -16.60 15.19 2.77
N PHE A 5 -16.42 16.27 2.00
CA PHE A 5 -15.13 16.95 1.84
C PHE A 5 -14.68 17.72 3.10
N LEU A 6 -15.63 18.10 3.97
CA LEU A 6 -15.35 18.79 5.23
C LEU A 6 -15.20 17.83 6.43
N HIS A 7 -15.26 16.51 6.19
CA HIS A 7 -15.15 15.53 7.25
C HIS A 7 -13.68 15.41 7.72
N PRO A 8 -13.38 15.39 9.03
CA PRO A 8 -12.01 15.31 9.53
C PRO A 8 -11.23 14.10 8.98
N VAL A 9 -11.93 12.98 8.78
CA VAL A 9 -11.34 11.74 8.22
C VAL A 9 -10.89 11.92 6.76
N PHE A 10 -11.58 12.75 5.98
CA PHE A 10 -11.18 13.05 4.61
C PHE A 10 -9.84 13.80 4.59
N PHE A 11 -9.70 14.82 5.45
CA PHE A 11 -8.43 15.53 5.59
C PHE A 11 -7.31 14.65 6.16
N ALA A 12 -7.61 13.78 7.12
CA ALA A 12 -6.64 12.82 7.63
C ALA A 12 -6.14 11.86 6.53
N GLY A 13 -7.05 11.34 5.70
CA GLY A 13 -6.70 10.54 4.53
C GLY A 13 -5.86 11.32 3.51
N LEU A 14 -6.23 12.59 3.24
CA LEU A 14 -5.51 13.46 2.32
C LEU A 14 -4.08 13.75 2.79
N VAL A 15 -3.90 14.07 4.08
CA VAL A 15 -2.58 14.29 4.68
C VAL A 15 -1.76 13.01 4.66
N SER A 16 -2.35 11.86 5.00
CA SER A 16 -1.68 10.55 4.94
C SER A 16 -1.20 10.24 3.51
N PHE A 17 -2.03 10.51 2.50
CA PHE A 17 -1.67 10.33 1.10
C PHE A 17 -0.51 11.26 0.67
N GLY A 18 -0.55 12.52 1.13
CA GLY A 18 0.54 13.48 0.92
C GLY A 18 1.87 12.99 1.52
N ILE A 19 1.85 12.48 2.76
CA ILE A 19 3.03 11.92 3.42
C ILE A 19 3.56 10.70 2.66
N ALA A 20 2.67 9.81 2.22
CA ALA A 20 3.04 8.63 1.44
C ALA A 20 3.72 9.01 0.12
N LEU A 21 3.21 10.03 -0.57
CA LEU A 21 3.80 10.56 -1.80
C LEU A 21 5.19 11.16 -1.57
N LEU A 22 5.38 11.92 -0.49
CA LEU A 22 6.67 12.50 -0.13
C LEU A 22 7.71 11.41 0.18
N GLY A 23 7.32 10.39 0.94
CA GLY A 23 8.16 9.22 1.23
C GLY A 23 8.55 8.47 -0.04
N TYR A 24 7.60 8.24 -0.94
CA TYR A 24 7.84 7.61 -2.24
C TYR A 24 8.84 8.41 -3.08
N ARG A 25 8.63 9.73 -3.20
CA ARG A 25 9.55 10.62 -3.92
C ARG A 25 10.96 10.62 -3.31
N TRP A 26 11.06 10.59 -1.98
CA TRP A 26 12.33 10.55 -1.28
C TRP A 26 13.13 9.27 -1.57
N VAL A 27 12.46 8.11 -1.53
CA VAL A 27 13.07 6.81 -1.86
C VAL A 27 13.59 6.78 -3.31
N LEU A 28 12.83 7.33 -4.25
CA LEU A 28 13.27 7.46 -5.63
C LEU A 28 14.47 8.41 -5.78
N GLY A 29 14.51 9.50 -5.00
CA GLY A 29 15.64 10.43 -4.98
C GLY A 29 16.94 9.81 -4.46
N ASN A 30 16.84 8.81 -3.57
CA ASN A 30 17.98 8.07 -3.02
C ASN A 30 18.54 6.98 -3.93
N GLY A 31 18.10 6.92 -5.20
CA GLY A 31 18.64 5.99 -6.20
C GLY A 31 17.95 4.63 -6.26
N LEU A 32 16.81 4.45 -5.57
CA LEU A 32 16.02 3.24 -5.74
C LEU A 32 15.36 3.21 -7.13
N LYS A 33 15.57 2.14 -7.89
CA LYS A 33 14.96 1.98 -9.22
C LYS A 33 13.44 2.00 -9.12
N LEU A 34 12.79 2.73 -10.02
CA LEU A 34 11.33 2.84 -10.08
C LEU A 34 10.64 1.47 -10.19
N SER A 35 11.26 0.55 -10.94
CA SER A 35 10.80 -0.83 -11.12
C SER A 35 10.73 -1.65 -9.83
N LEU A 36 11.42 -1.21 -8.78
CA LEU A 36 11.49 -1.87 -7.47
C LEU A 36 10.66 -1.10 -6.44
N ALA A 37 10.75 0.22 -6.45
CA ALA A 37 10.00 1.09 -5.56
C ALA A 37 8.49 0.96 -5.74
N TYR A 38 8.02 0.86 -6.99
CA TYR A 38 6.58 0.88 -7.30
C TYR A 38 5.83 -0.40 -6.89
N PRO A 39 6.32 -1.63 -7.20
CA PRO A 39 5.70 -2.85 -6.69
C PRO A 39 5.68 -2.89 -5.16
N LEU A 40 6.78 -2.50 -4.51
CA LEU A 40 6.89 -2.50 -3.06
C LEU A 40 5.88 -1.53 -2.43
N PHE A 41 5.82 -0.29 -2.91
CA PHE A 41 4.90 0.73 -2.40
C PHE A 41 3.43 0.33 -2.58
N THR A 42 3.07 -0.13 -3.77
CA THR A 42 1.67 -0.45 -4.11
C THR A 42 1.18 -1.69 -3.35
N SER A 43 1.99 -2.73 -3.28
CA SER A 43 1.58 -3.97 -2.63
C SER A 43 1.65 -3.91 -1.12
N ALA A 44 2.64 -3.21 -0.53
CA ALA A 44 2.65 -2.97 0.91
C ALA A 44 1.42 -2.15 1.33
N GLY A 45 1.09 -1.09 0.58
CA GLY A 45 -0.12 -0.31 0.81
C GLY A 45 -1.38 -1.16 0.71
N PHE A 46 -1.49 -1.99 -0.33
CA PHE A 46 -2.60 -2.92 -0.49
C PHE A 46 -2.77 -3.88 0.70
N ILE A 47 -1.68 -4.52 1.14
CA ILE A 47 -1.72 -5.46 2.27
C ILE A 47 -2.09 -4.74 3.57
N ILE A 48 -1.54 -3.56 3.83
CA ILE A 48 -1.86 -2.75 5.02
C ILE A 48 -3.35 -2.41 5.03
N VAL A 49 -3.90 -1.93 3.90
CA VAL A 49 -5.32 -1.60 3.79
C VAL A 49 -6.19 -2.83 4.00
N LEU A 50 -5.78 -3.97 3.45
CA LEU A 50 -6.56 -5.20 3.50
C LEU A 50 -6.56 -5.82 4.90
N VAL A 51 -5.42 -5.80 5.60
CA VAL A 51 -5.32 -6.17 7.02
C VAL A 51 -6.11 -5.20 7.90
N ALA A 52 -5.99 -3.89 7.64
CA ALA A 52 -6.80 -2.89 8.34
C ALA A 52 -8.30 -3.12 8.08
N SER A 53 -8.69 -3.52 6.86
CA SER A 53 -10.08 -3.80 6.53
C SER A 53 -10.61 -5.00 7.31
N ALA A 54 -9.85 -6.09 7.34
CA ALA A 54 -10.17 -7.27 8.13
C ALA A 54 -10.33 -6.97 9.63
N ILE A 55 -9.51 -6.07 10.19
CA ILE A 55 -9.56 -5.71 11.62
C ILE A 55 -10.70 -4.73 11.93
N PHE A 56 -10.82 -3.64 11.17
CA PHE A 56 -11.76 -2.55 11.45
C PHE A 56 -13.19 -2.85 10.97
N PHE A 57 -13.33 -3.47 9.80
CA PHE A 57 -14.64 -3.80 9.22
C PHE A 57 -15.07 -5.24 9.48
N LYS A 58 -14.21 -6.06 10.12
CA LYS A 58 -14.45 -7.49 10.39
C LYS A 58 -14.84 -8.27 9.13
N GLU A 59 -14.30 -7.87 7.98
CA GLU A 59 -14.52 -8.58 6.72
C GLU A 59 -13.86 -9.96 6.78
N GLU A 60 -14.68 -10.99 6.62
CA GLU A 60 -14.19 -12.37 6.47
C GLU A 60 -13.67 -12.56 5.04
N LEU A 61 -12.34 -12.54 4.91
CA LEU A 61 -11.69 -12.81 3.64
C LEU A 61 -11.77 -14.29 3.30
N ASN A 62 -12.30 -14.60 2.12
CA ASN A 62 -12.42 -15.96 1.62
C ASN A 62 -11.03 -16.54 1.29
N TRP A 63 -10.88 -17.87 1.31
CA TRP A 63 -9.63 -18.58 1.00
C TRP A 63 -9.03 -18.22 -0.37
N THR A 64 -9.88 -17.89 -1.36
CA THR A 64 -9.44 -17.38 -2.67
C THR A 64 -8.75 -16.02 -2.58
N GLN A 65 -9.21 -15.13 -1.69
CA GLN A 65 -8.59 -13.83 -1.49
C GLN A 65 -7.25 -13.98 -0.77
N TRP A 66 -7.18 -14.86 0.23
CA TRP A 66 -5.92 -15.22 0.90
C TRP A 66 -4.86 -15.78 -0.06
N THR A 67 -5.26 -16.65 -0.99
CA THR A 67 -4.35 -17.15 -2.03
C THR A 67 -3.89 -16.04 -2.98
N GLY A 68 -4.80 -15.15 -3.39
CA GLY A 68 -4.43 -13.97 -4.19
C GLY A 68 -3.44 -13.04 -3.48
N ILE A 69 -3.65 -12.79 -2.18
CA ILE A 69 -2.73 -12.00 -1.34
C ILE A 69 -1.35 -12.67 -1.27
N GLY A 70 -1.31 -13.99 -1.10
CA GLY A 70 -0.07 -14.77 -1.12
C GLY A 70 0.70 -14.64 -2.44
N LEU A 71 0.01 -14.67 -3.57
CA LEU A 71 0.62 -14.50 -4.90
C LEU A 71 1.16 -13.08 -5.10
N ILE A 72 0.43 -12.05 -4.65
CA ILE A 72 0.91 -10.65 -4.69
C ILE A 72 2.18 -10.51 -3.84
N LEU A 73 2.17 -11.05 -2.62
CA LEU A 73 3.34 -11.07 -1.74
C LEU A 73 4.55 -11.74 -2.38
N ALA A 74 4.34 -12.90 -3.02
CA ALA A 74 5.40 -13.62 -3.72
C ALA A 74 5.95 -12.81 -4.92
N GLY A 75 5.09 -12.16 -5.71
CA GLY A 75 5.52 -11.31 -6.82
C GLY A 75 6.31 -10.08 -6.35
N VAL A 76 5.91 -9.49 -5.22
CA VAL A 76 6.63 -8.37 -4.60
C VAL A 76 7.96 -8.80 -4.05
N TRP A 77 8.01 -9.96 -3.39
CA TRP A 77 9.26 -10.53 -2.92
C TRP A 77 10.22 -10.77 -4.09
N LEU A 78 9.75 -11.37 -5.18
CA LEU A 78 10.59 -11.63 -6.36
C LEU A 78 11.10 -10.34 -7.00
N THR A 79 10.26 -9.32 -7.11
CA THR A 79 10.68 -8.02 -7.65
C THR A 79 11.63 -7.29 -6.70
N SER A 80 11.37 -7.29 -5.40
CA SER A 80 12.23 -6.63 -4.40
C SER A 80 13.50 -7.42 -4.03
N ALA A 81 13.58 -8.71 -4.32
CA ALA A 81 14.79 -9.51 -4.09
C ALA A 81 15.99 -8.96 -4.87
N GLU A 82 15.75 -8.41 -6.07
CA GLU A 82 16.74 -7.67 -6.87
C GLU A 82 17.24 -6.39 -6.19
N MET A 83 16.60 -5.90 -5.12
CA MET A 83 17.13 -4.81 -4.28
C MET A 83 18.17 -5.29 -3.25
N PHE A 84 18.13 -6.57 -2.87
CA PHE A 84 18.97 -7.14 -1.81
C PHE A 84 20.12 -8.04 -2.35
N ALA A 85 20.10 -8.38 -3.64
CA ALA A 85 21.15 -9.09 -4.35
C ALA A 85 22.20 -8.11 -4.91
#